data_AF-A0A847MKC0-F1
#
_entry.id   AF-A0A847MKC0-F1
#
_cell.length_a   1.000
_cell.length_b   1.000
_cell.length_c   1.000
_cell.angle_alpha   90.00
_cell.angle_beta   90.00
_cell.angle_gamma   90.00
#
_symmetry.space_group_name_H-M   'P 1'
#
loop_
_entity.id
_entity.type
_entity.pdbx_description
1 polymer ?
#
loop_
_entity_poly.entity_id
_entity_poly.type
_entity_poly.pdbx_seq_one_letter_code
_entity_poly.pdbx_strand_id
1 'polypeptide(L)'
;ALDIALRRNDRAWVEQLPDEMDEVILHKLYYGHFFCHVFHQDYIVKKGVDPIAMEHQMWELLDQRQAEYPAEHNVGHLYIAKPALANFYKELDPRNVFNPGIGHTSKFLNWGACCEQRPGFSAAYRTNSTEN
;
A
#
# COMPACT_ATOMS: atom_id res chain seq x y z
N ALA A 1 -0.94 9.18 4.15
CA ALA A 1 -0.87 8.49 5.45
C ALA A 1 -0.47 7.06 5.14
N LEU A 2 0.74 6.67 5.49
CA LEU A 2 1.24 5.31 5.26
C LEU A 2 1.10 4.49 6.52
N ASP A 3 0.65 3.25 6.36
CA ASP A 3 0.47 2.28 7.43
C ASP A 3 1.37 1.07 7.17
N ILE A 4 2.50 0.99 7.86
CA ILE A 4 3.61 0.10 7.50
C ILE A 4 4.01 -0.82 8.63
N ALA A 5 4.39 -2.04 8.29
CA ALA A 5 5.01 -3.02 9.16
C ALA A 5 6.43 -3.30 8.66
N LEU A 6 7.45 -2.91 9.42
CA LEU A 6 8.84 -3.21 9.09
C LEU A 6 9.16 -4.68 9.40
N ARG A 7 10.25 -5.19 8.82
CA ARG A 7 10.77 -6.51 9.21
C ARG A 7 11.07 -6.53 10.71
N ARG A 8 10.80 -7.68 11.34
CA ARG A 8 11.06 -7.90 12.78
C ARG A 8 12.53 -7.72 13.19
N ASN A 9 13.46 -7.87 12.25
CA ASN A 9 14.90 -7.69 12.47
C ASN A 9 15.43 -6.35 11.94
N ASP A 10 14.55 -5.43 11.51
CA ASP A 10 14.99 -4.12 11.00
C ASP A 10 15.53 -3.25 12.13
N ARG A 11 16.75 -2.72 11.95
CA ARG A 11 17.41 -1.84 12.93
C ARG A 11 17.27 -0.37 12.56
N ALA A 12 17.00 -0.07 11.30
CA ALA A 12 16.85 1.28 10.79
C ALA A 12 15.35 1.60 10.68
N TRP A 13 14.70 1.74 11.84
CA TRP A 13 13.26 1.96 11.90
C TRP A 13 12.87 3.40 11.53
N VAL A 14 13.71 4.38 11.85
CA VAL A 14 13.52 5.78 11.43
C VAL A 14 13.78 5.89 9.93
N GLU A 15 12.82 6.47 9.22
CA GLU A 15 12.89 6.68 7.77
C GLU A 15 13.98 7.70 7.39
N GLN A 16 14.62 7.45 6.26
CA GLN A 16 15.46 8.41 5.56
C GLN A 16 14.92 8.55 4.13
N LEU A 17 14.32 9.70 3.82
CA LEU A 17 13.82 10.01 2.49
C LEU A 17 14.94 10.64 1.64
N PRO A 18 14.92 10.44 0.31
CA PRO A 18 15.71 11.25 -0.61
C PRO A 18 15.45 12.75 -0.42
N ASP A 19 16.50 13.58 -0.54
CA ASP A 19 16.42 15.03 -0.31
C ASP A 19 15.31 15.70 -1.13
N GLU A 20 15.16 15.32 -2.39
CA GLU A 20 14.12 15.80 -3.31
C GLU A 20 12.68 15.56 -2.81
N MET A 21 12.45 14.44 -2.11
CA MET A 21 11.15 14.15 -1.48
C MET A 21 11.01 14.95 -0.19
N ASP A 22 12.07 15.05 0.61
CA ASP A 22 12.02 15.75 1.90
C ASP A 22 11.76 17.25 1.73
N GLU A 23 12.32 17.86 0.67
CA GLU A 23 12.13 19.28 0.35
C GLU A 23 10.68 19.68 0.13
N VAL A 24 9.82 18.77 -0.32
CA VAL A 24 8.40 19.06 -0.60
C VAL A 24 7.47 18.74 0.57
N ILE A 25 8.01 18.17 1.66
CA ILE A 25 7.27 17.84 2.88
C ILE A 25 7.39 19.01 3.87
N LEU A 26 6.25 19.48 4.36
CA LEU A 26 6.17 20.49 5.42
C LEU A 26 6.32 19.85 6.80
N HIS A 27 5.66 18.73 7.03
CA HIS A 27 5.72 17.99 8.29
C HIS A 27 5.70 16.49 8.08
N LYS A 28 6.50 15.78 8.89
CA LYS A 28 6.55 14.32 9.01
C LYS A 28 6.09 13.96 10.41
N LEU A 29 5.01 13.18 10.51
CA LEU A 29 4.43 12.75 11.79
C LEU A 29 4.60 11.23 11.86
N TYR A 30 5.46 10.78 12.77
CA TYR A 30 5.76 9.35 12.96
C TYR A 30 5.29 8.90 14.34
N TYR A 31 4.40 7.93 14.36
CA TYR A 31 3.83 7.35 15.57
C TYR A 31 3.42 5.90 15.29
N GLY A 32 3.19 5.07 16.31
CA GLY A 32 2.76 3.68 16.09
C GLY A 32 3.10 2.72 17.22
N HIS A 33 3.08 1.43 16.90
CA HIS A 33 3.26 0.31 17.81
C HIS A 33 4.70 -0.20 17.74
N PHE A 34 5.60 0.45 18.49
CA PHE A 34 7.05 0.25 18.37
C PHE A 34 7.49 -1.22 18.45
N PHE A 35 7.01 -2.00 19.43
CA PHE A 35 7.40 -3.41 19.58
C PHE A 35 6.85 -4.34 18.50
N CYS A 36 5.78 -3.95 17.81
CA CYS A 36 5.23 -4.68 16.66
C CYS A 36 5.93 -4.30 15.35
N HIS A 37 6.82 -3.29 15.38
CA HIS A 37 7.42 -2.67 14.19
C HIS A 37 6.35 -2.13 13.21
N VAL A 38 5.20 -1.70 13.75
CA VAL A 38 4.11 -1.07 12.98
C VAL A 38 4.16 0.44 13.20
N PHE A 39 4.19 1.22 12.12
CA PHE A 39 4.28 2.66 12.15
C PHE A 39 3.26 3.30 11.22
N HIS A 40 2.66 4.38 11.70
CA HIS A 40 1.88 5.32 10.91
C HIS A 40 2.77 6.50 10.57
N GLN A 41 2.89 6.77 9.27
CA GLN A 41 3.70 7.85 8.75
C GLN A 41 2.80 8.82 7.97
N ASP A 42 2.51 9.96 8.60
CA ASP A 42 1.70 11.00 7.97
C ASP A 42 2.58 12.15 7.50
N TYR A 43 2.30 12.58 6.28
CA TYR A 43 3.05 13.62 5.59
C TYR A 43 2.12 14.78 5.25
N ILE A 44 2.48 15.97 5.71
CA ILE A 44 1.87 17.22 5.24
C ILE A 44 2.75 17.73 4.11
N VAL A 45 2.24 17.75 2.87
CA VAL A 45 3.00 18.14 1.68
C VAL A 45 2.69 19.57 1.25
N LYS A 46 3.63 20.22 0.56
CA LYS A 46 3.42 21.57 0.00
C LYS A 46 2.25 21.58 -1.00
N LYS A 47 1.51 22.68 -1.03
CA LYS A 47 0.42 22.88 -2.01
C LYS A 47 0.99 22.82 -3.44
N GLY A 48 0.34 22.07 -4.32
CA GLY A 48 0.74 21.89 -5.72
C GLY A 48 1.56 20.63 -5.99
N VAL A 49 2.00 19.93 -4.95
CA VAL A 49 2.56 18.57 -5.05
C VAL A 49 1.42 17.59 -5.34
N ASP A 50 1.66 16.62 -6.23
CA ASP A 50 0.75 15.50 -6.45
C ASP A 50 0.93 14.47 -5.32
N PRO A 51 -0.02 14.33 -4.39
CA PRO A 51 0.12 13.43 -3.25
C PRO A 51 0.09 11.95 -3.68
N ILE A 52 -0.57 11.62 -4.79
CA ILE A 52 -0.67 10.23 -5.26
C ILE A 52 0.66 9.80 -5.90
N ALA A 53 1.26 10.67 -6.72
CA ALA A 53 2.60 10.41 -7.26
C ALA A 53 3.64 10.26 -6.14
N MET A 54 3.56 11.11 -5.11
CA MET A 54 4.44 11.03 -3.95
C MET A 54 4.23 9.75 -3.14
N GLU A 55 2.98 9.34 -2.93
CA GLU A 55 2.65 8.07 -2.26
C GLU A 55 3.23 6.87 -3.01
N HIS A 56 3.11 6.84 -4.33
CA HIS A 56 3.69 5.77 -5.15
C HIS A 56 5.23 5.75 -5.08
N GLN A 57 5.90 6.91 -5.01
CA GLN A 57 7.35 6.97 -4.78
C GLN A 57 7.73 6.41 -3.41
N MET A 58 6.94 6.71 -2.36
CA MET A 58 7.17 6.14 -1.03
C MET A 58 7.00 4.62 -1.02
N TRP A 59 6.04 4.07 -1.78
CA TRP A 59 5.87 2.63 -1.93
C TRP A 59 7.12 1.95 -2.50
N GLU A 60 7.80 2.56 -3.47
CA GLU A 60 9.05 2.00 -4.01
C GLU A 60 10.16 1.90 -2.93
N LEU A 61 10.25 2.88 -2.03
CA LEU A 61 11.19 2.85 -0.91
C LEU A 61 10.81 1.77 0.12
N LEU A 62 9.52 1.59 0.39
CA LEU A 62 9.01 0.56 1.30
C LEU A 62 9.21 -0.85 0.72
N ASP A 63 8.99 -1.02 -0.58
CA ASP A 63 9.26 -2.25 -1.32
C ASP A 63 10.74 -2.65 -1.20
N GLN A 64 11.66 -1.69 -1.37
CA GLN A 64 13.10 -1.92 -1.20
C GLN A 64 13.47 -2.32 0.23
N ARG A 65 12.77 -1.76 1.23
CA ARG A 65 12.92 -2.12 2.64
C ARG A 65 12.25 -3.45 2.98
N GLN A 66 11.50 -4.05 2.06
CA GLN A 66 10.66 -5.22 2.31
C GLN A 66 9.70 -4.99 3.49
N ALA A 67 9.20 -3.76 3.62
CA ALA A 67 8.14 -3.44 4.55
C ALA A 67 6.81 -3.96 4.00
N GLU A 68 5.92 -4.37 4.89
CA GLU A 68 4.55 -4.75 4.55
C GLU A 68 3.62 -3.55 4.74
N TYR A 69 2.68 -3.35 3.81
CA TYR A 69 1.66 -2.33 3.89
C TYR A 69 0.44 -2.71 3.03
N PRO A 70 -0.79 -2.42 3.48
CA PRO A 70 -1.14 -1.86 4.79
C PRO A 70 -0.89 -2.85 5.94
N ALA A 71 -0.55 -2.35 7.12
CA ALA A 71 -0.20 -3.16 8.29
C ALA A 71 -1.43 -3.56 9.13
N GLU A 72 -2.24 -2.59 9.55
CA GLU A 72 -3.41 -2.79 10.41
C GLU A 72 -4.68 -2.11 9.90
N HIS A 73 -4.55 -1.10 9.04
CA HIS A 73 -5.68 -0.31 8.56
C HIS A 73 -6.44 -0.93 7.38
N ASN A 74 -6.00 -2.08 6.88
CA ASN A 74 -6.55 -2.77 5.71
C ASN A 74 -6.42 -1.93 4.42
N VAL A 75 -6.79 -2.49 3.28
CA VAL A 75 -6.49 -1.88 1.96
C VAL A 75 -7.41 -0.71 1.59
N GLY A 76 -8.63 -0.69 2.12
CA GLY A 76 -9.64 0.30 1.75
C GLY A 76 -9.76 0.46 0.23
N HIS A 77 -9.72 1.69 -0.26
CA HIS A 77 -9.55 1.99 -1.70
C HIS A 77 -8.25 2.77 -1.97
N LEU A 78 -7.29 2.67 -1.06
CA LEU A 78 -6.00 3.37 -1.14
C LEU A 78 -4.88 2.42 -1.59
N TYR A 79 -4.94 1.18 -1.12
CA TYR A 79 -3.93 0.17 -1.43
C TYR A 79 -4.49 -0.89 -2.37
N ILE A 80 -3.58 -1.50 -3.11
CA ILE A 80 -3.88 -2.67 -3.94
C ILE A 80 -4.01 -3.89 -3.03
N ALA A 81 -5.09 -4.66 -3.15
CA ALA A 81 -5.19 -5.95 -2.48
C ALA A 81 -4.24 -6.97 -3.11
N LYS A 82 -3.36 -7.55 -2.29
CA LYS A 82 -2.52 -8.69 -2.70
C LYS A 82 -3.39 -9.85 -3.20
N PRO A 83 -2.90 -10.71 -4.12
CA PRO A 83 -3.71 -11.77 -4.73
C PRO A 83 -4.44 -12.67 -3.74
N ALA A 84 -3.80 -13.04 -2.62
CA ALA A 84 -4.43 -13.83 -1.57
C ALA A 84 -5.66 -13.14 -0.96
N LEU A 85 -5.56 -11.83 -0.67
CA LEU A 85 -6.63 -11.05 -0.10
C LEU A 85 -7.76 -10.78 -1.11
N ALA A 86 -7.40 -10.46 -2.36
CA ALA A 86 -8.38 -10.29 -3.43
C ALA A 86 -9.16 -11.58 -3.74
N ASN A 87 -8.49 -12.74 -3.69
CA ASN A 87 -9.15 -14.04 -3.84
C ASN A 87 -10.05 -14.36 -2.65
N PHE A 88 -9.61 -14.05 -1.43
CA PHE A 88 -10.42 -14.18 -0.23
C PHE A 88 -11.71 -13.36 -0.30
N TYR A 89 -11.64 -12.11 -0.80
CA TYR A 89 -12.84 -11.29 -1.01
C TYR A 89 -13.81 -11.93 -2.03
N LYS A 90 -13.28 -12.50 -3.13
CA LYS A 90 -14.09 -13.19 -4.15
C LYS A 90 -14.78 -14.44 -3.62
N GLU A 91 -14.12 -15.19 -2.75
CA GLU A 91 -14.67 -16.39 -2.13
C GLU A 91 -15.86 -16.05 -1.24
N LEU A 92 -15.75 -14.97 -0.44
CA LEU A 92 -16.80 -14.55 0.48
C LEU A 92 -17.96 -13.81 -0.20
N ASP A 93 -17.69 -13.02 -1.23
CA ASP A 93 -18.69 -12.25 -1.96
C ASP A 93 -18.63 -12.52 -3.47
N PRO A 94 -19.08 -13.69 -3.95
CA PRO A 94 -18.97 -14.06 -5.36
C PRO A 94 -19.75 -13.14 -6.31
N ARG A 95 -20.71 -12.34 -5.80
CA ARG A 95 -21.50 -11.40 -6.60
C ARG A 95 -20.97 -9.97 -6.56
N ASN A 96 -19.98 -9.68 -5.73
CA ASN A 96 -19.38 -8.35 -5.54
C ASN A 96 -20.44 -7.29 -5.21
N VAL A 97 -21.23 -7.53 -4.16
CA VAL A 97 -22.30 -6.65 -3.68
C VAL A 97 -22.04 -6.06 -2.29
N PHE A 98 -21.01 -6.53 -1.58
CA PHE A 98 -20.60 -6.06 -0.27
C PHE A 98 -19.27 -5.30 -0.36
N ASN A 99 -19.36 -3.97 -0.33
CA ASN A 99 -18.24 -3.04 -0.46
C ASN A 99 -17.38 -3.20 -1.75
N PRO A 100 -17.99 -3.09 -2.96
CA PRO A 100 -17.28 -3.33 -4.22
C PRO A 100 -16.09 -2.40 -4.47
N GLY A 101 -15.04 -2.93 -5.08
CA GLY A 101 -13.85 -2.18 -5.46
C GLY A 101 -12.82 -1.98 -4.35
N ILE A 102 -13.02 -2.61 -3.19
CA ILE A 102 -12.03 -2.62 -2.10
C ILE A 102 -10.72 -3.22 -2.62
N GLY A 103 -9.59 -2.64 -2.25
CA GLY A 103 -8.26 -3.10 -2.67
C GLY A 103 -7.97 -2.90 -4.16
N HIS A 104 -8.57 -1.88 -4.78
CA HIS A 104 -8.49 -1.62 -6.23
C HIS A 104 -9.00 -2.81 -7.08
N THR A 105 -9.94 -3.58 -6.53
CA THR A 105 -10.63 -4.65 -7.27
C THR A 105 -11.78 -4.09 -8.11
N SER A 106 -12.53 -4.98 -8.78
CA SER A 106 -13.69 -4.57 -9.58
C SER A 106 -14.77 -3.90 -8.74
N LYS A 107 -15.41 -2.86 -9.31
CA LYS A 107 -16.63 -2.23 -8.75
C LYS A 107 -17.93 -2.80 -9.35
N PHE A 108 -17.83 -3.78 -10.25
CA PHE A 108 -18.96 -4.31 -11.00
C PHE A 108 -19.47 -5.63 -10.43
N LEU A 109 -20.76 -5.89 -10.62
CA LEU A 109 -21.39 -7.16 -10.25
C LEU A 109 -20.61 -8.35 -10.83
N ASN A 110 -20.56 -9.43 -10.05
CA ASN A 110 -19.88 -10.68 -10.38
C ASN A 110 -18.40 -10.47 -10.77
N TRP A 111 -17.74 -9.46 -10.18
CA TRP A 111 -16.31 -9.16 -10.40
C TRP A 111 -15.93 -8.87 -11.86
N GLY A 112 -16.88 -8.36 -12.66
CA GLY A 112 -16.65 -8.03 -14.07
C GLY A 112 -15.61 -6.92 -14.28
N ALA A 113 -15.04 -6.81 -15.49
CA ALA A 113 -14.17 -5.70 -15.86
C ALA A 113 -14.95 -4.65 -16.68
N CYS A 114 -14.62 -3.37 -16.50
CA CYS A 114 -14.96 -2.31 -17.46
C CYS A 114 -13.66 -1.80 -18.10
N CYS A 115 -13.80 -1.16 -19.26
CA CYS A 115 -12.75 -0.82 -20.23
C CYS A 115 -11.41 -0.39 -19.59
N GLU A 116 -10.33 -1.09 -19.97
CA GLU A 116 -8.91 -0.73 -19.79
C GLU A 116 -8.50 -0.17 -18.41
N GLN A 117 -8.36 -1.03 -17.40
CA GLN A 117 -7.51 -0.69 -16.24
C GLN A 117 -6.69 -1.90 -15.76
N ARG A 118 -5.37 -1.82 -15.96
CA ARG A 118 -4.37 -2.51 -15.14
C ARG A 118 -3.21 -1.55 -14.90
N PRO A 119 -3.05 -0.96 -13.70
CA PRO A 119 -1.71 -0.64 -13.24
C PRO A 119 -0.99 -1.97 -12.98
N GLY A 120 0.21 -2.13 -13.51
CA GLY A 120 1.05 -3.28 -13.17
C GLY A 120 1.31 -3.31 -11.66
N PHE A 121 1.28 -4.50 -11.07
CA PHE A 121 1.62 -4.73 -9.67
C PHE A 121 3.07 -4.27 -9.37
N SER A 122 3.28 -3.54 -8.25
CA SER A 122 4.64 -3.20 -7.78
C SER A 122 5.42 -4.45 -7.38
N ALA A 123 6.72 -4.31 -7.13
CA ALA A 123 7.60 -5.46 -6.87
C ALA A 123 7.16 -6.29 -5.65
N ALA A 124 6.62 -5.67 -4.58
CA ALA A 124 6.11 -6.41 -3.41
C ALA A 124 4.85 -7.25 -3.68
N TYR A 125 4.20 -7.06 -4.82
CA TYR A 125 3.02 -7.82 -5.24
C TYR A 125 3.34 -8.93 -6.23
N ARG A 126 4.60 -9.06 -6.67
CA ARG A 126 5.05 -10.16 -7.53
C ARG A 126 5.28 -11.39 -6.66
N THR A 127 4.47 -12.42 -6.86
CA THR A 127 4.80 -13.75 -6.32
C THR A 127 5.93 -14.32 -7.18
N ASN A 128 7.01 -14.80 -6.55
CA ASN A 128 8.02 -15.61 -7.25
C ASN A 128 7.35 -16.92 -7.65
N SER A 129 6.72 -16.97 -8.81
CA SER A 129 6.25 -18.20 -9.44
C SER A 129 7.44 -18.96 -10.01
N THR A 130 8.29 -19.46 -9.12
CA THR A 130 9.27 -20.51 -9.38
C THR A 130 9.24 -21.44 -8.18
N GLU A 131 8.25 -22.32 -8.14
CA GLU A 131 8.30 -23.59 -7.41
C GLU A 131 7.32 -24.55 -8.09
N ASN A 132 7.91 -25.51 -8.82
CA ASN A 132 7.41 -26.75 -9.44
C ASN A 132 6.07 -26.77 -10.22
#